data_AF-A0A4S8IRL4-F1
#
_entry.id   AF-A0A4S8IRL4-F1
#
_cell.length_a   1.000
_cell.length_b   1.000
_cell.length_c   1.000
_cell.angle_alpha   90.00
_cell.angle_beta   90.00
_cell.angle_gamma   90.00
#
_symmetry.space_group_name_H-M   'P 1'
#
loop_
_entity.id
_entity.type
_entity.pdbx_description
1 polymer ?
#
loop_
_entity_poly.entity_id
_entity_poly.type
_entity_poly.pdbx_seq_one_letter_code
_entity_poly.pdbx_strand_id
1 'polypeptide(L)' 'MITRTSEAELNTCKWARDAGVAVNGEDDFYTNPVVKGYYKNHIQRLLTRINSITNVAYKDDPTIMAWELINEPRCQAD' A
#
# COMPACT_ATOMS: atom_id res chain seq x y z
N MET A 1 -12.30 0.62 13.91
CA MET A 1 -11.91 1.61 12.88
C MET A 1 -11.30 0.85 11.70
N ILE A 2 -11.67 1.16 10.45
CA ILE A 2 -10.96 0.65 9.26
C ILE A 2 -9.87 1.67 8.91
N THR A 3 -8.62 1.22 8.83
CA THR A 3 -7.50 2.06 8.44
C THR A 3 -7.22 1.87 6.95
N ARG A 4 -7.36 2.96 6.18
CA ARG A 4 -7.17 2.96 4.72
C ARG A 4 -5.70 3.08 4.33
N THR A 5 -5.32 2.29 3.33
CA THR A 5 -4.06 2.37 2.56
C THR A 5 -4.26 3.08 1.22
N SER A 6 -5.34 3.84 1.05
CA SER A 6 -5.84 4.30 -0.26
C SER A 6 -4.91 5.23 -1.05
N GLU A 7 -3.87 5.80 -0.43
CA GLU A 7 -2.86 6.61 -1.13
C GLU A 7 -1.68 5.79 -1.68
N ALA A 8 -1.58 4.49 -1.40
CA ALA A 8 -0.42 3.69 -1.77
C ALA A 8 -0.42 3.26 -3.25
N GLU A 9 -1.58 3.03 -3.86
CA GLU A 9 -1.69 2.48 -5.22
C GLU A 9 -1.10 3.43 -6.28
N LEU A 10 -1.68 4.62 -6.43
CA LEU A 10 -1.24 5.65 -7.40
C LEU A 10 0.24 6.02 -7.25
N ASN A 11 0.69 6.10 -6.00
CA ASN A 11 2.05 6.53 -5.70
C ASN A 11 3.10 5.46 -6.04
N THR A 12 2.79 4.17 -5.89
CA THR A 12 3.78 3.11 -6.15
C THR A 12 4.16 2.99 -7.62
N CYS A 13 3.19 3.05 -8.53
CA CYS A 13 3.44 3.09 -9.98
C CYS A 13 4.20 4.36 -10.39
N LYS A 14 3.83 5.52 -9.83
CA LYS A 14 4.52 6.78 -10.07
C LYS A 14 5.97 6.74 -9.59
N TRP A 15 6.23 6.30 -8.36
CA TRP A 15 7.60 6.20 -7.82
C TRP A 15 8.44 5.19 -8.59
N ALA A 16 7.85 4.09 -9.05
CA ALA A 16 8.56 3.13 -9.89
C ALA A 16 8.98 3.77 -11.22
N ARG A 17 8.09 4.54 -11.87
CA ARG A 17 8.41 5.30 -13.08
C ARG A 17 9.51 6.34 -12.83
N ASP A 18 9.39 7.10 -11.74
CA ASP A 18 10.38 8.13 -11.35
C ASP A 18 11.75 7.49 -11.00
N ALA A 19 11.76 6.22 -10.57
CA ALA A 19 12.97 5.42 -10.35
C ALA A 19 13.51 4.73 -11.61
N GLY A 20 12.93 4.97 -12.79
CA GLY A 20 13.36 4.40 -14.07
C GLY A 20 12.84 2.99 -14.36
N VAL A 21 11.88 2.48 -13.60
CA VAL A 21 11.20 1.21 -13.89
C VAL A 21 10.24 1.40 -15.05
N ALA A 22 10.25 0.47 -16.02
CA ALA A 22 9.25 0.44 -17.07
C ALA A 22 7.87 0.13 -16.48
N VAL A 23 7.00 1.14 -16.45
CA VAL A 23 5.62 1.07 -15.96
C VAL A 23 4.69 1.64 -17.03
N ASN A 24 3.90 0.76 -17.65
CA ASN A 24 3.07 1.03 -18.83
C ASN A 24 1.72 1.65 -18.48
N GLY A 25 1.22 1.44 -17.26
CA GLY A 25 -0.08 1.93 -16.80
C GLY A 25 -0.27 1.68 -15.31
N GLU A 26 -1.44 2.00 -14.77
CA GLU A 26 -1.73 1.77 -13.35
C GLU A 26 -1.93 0.28 -13.03
N ASP A 27 -2.41 -0.51 -14.00
CA ASP A 27 -2.62 -1.95 -13.86
C ASP A 27 -1.31 -2.73 -13.65
N ASP A 28 -0.16 -2.13 -13.97
CA ASP A 28 1.15 -2.68 -13.62
C ASP A 28 1.34 -2.81 -12.10
N PHE A 29 0.51 -2.15 -11.29
CA PHE A 29 0.42 -2.38 -9.86
C PHE A 29 0.22 -3.86 -9.51
N TYR A 30 -0.63 -4.57 -10.26
CA TYR A 30 -0.95 -5.97 -9.99
C TYR A 30 0.15 -6.94 -10.48
N THR A 31 0.91 -6.54 -11.50
CA THR A 31 1.82 -7.45 -12.22
C THR A 31 3.29 -7.16 -11.94
N ASN A 32 3.71 -5.90 -11.89
CA ASN A 32 5.11 -5.49 -11.81
C ASN A 32 5.72 -5.81 -10.43
N PRO A 33 6.81 -6.60 -10.36
CA PRO A 33 7.39 -7.01 -9.10
C PRO A 33 7.98 -5.86 -8.27
N VAL A 34 8.50 -4.80 -8.92
CA VAL A 34 9.05 -3.63 -8.22
C VAL A 34 7.92 -2.83 -7.57
N VAL A 35 6.83 -2.60 -8.31
CA VAL A 35 5.65 -1.88 -7.80
C VAL A 35 5.03 -2.64 -6.62
N LYS A 36 4.85 -3.96 -6.74
CA LYS A 36 4.42 -4.82 -5.62
C LYS A 36 5.37 -4.76 -4.43
N GLY A 37 6.68 -4.63 -4.68
CA GLY A 37 7.69 -4.44 -3.65
C GLY A 37 7.47 -3.15 -2.85
N TYR A 38 7.24 -2.03 -3.54
CA TYR A 38 6.93 -0.75 -2.89
C TYR A 38 5.66 -0.81 -2.05
N TYR A 39 4.61 -1.45 -2.58
CA TYR A 39 3.37 -1.64 -1.84
C TYR A 39 3.56 -2.51 -0.58
N LYS A 40 4.30 -3.62 -0.67
CA LYS A 40 4.64 -4.46 0.50
C LYS A 40 5.44 -3.72 1.56
N ASN A 41 6.42 -2.91 1.15
CA ASN A 41 7.22 -2.09 2.06
C ASN A 41 6.34 -1.05 2.78
N HIS A 42 5.38 -0.46 2.07
CA HIS A 42 4.40 0.45 2.66
C HIS A 42 3.53 -0.25 3.72
N ILE A 43 2.98 -1.42 3.40
CA ILE A 43 2.21 -2.23 4.36
C ILE A 43 3.06 -2.56 5.59
N GLN A 44 4.30 -3.02 5.40
CA GLN A 44 5.19 -3.35 6.50
C GLN A 44 5.41 -2.14 7.41
N ARG A 45 5.68 -0.96 6.84
CA ARG A 45 5.88 0.28 7.61
C ARG A 45 4.64 0.66 8.43
N LEU A 46 3.44 0.46 7.89
CA LEU A 46 2.19 0.71 8.61
C LEU A 46 1.97 -0.29 9.74
N LEU A 47 2.13 -1.59 9.48
CA LEU A 47 1.92 -2.64 10.48
C LEU A 47 2.90 -2.53 11.65
N THR A 48 4.15 -2.13 11.38
CA THR A 48 5.18 -1.95 12.40
C THR A 48 5.18 -0.57 13.04
N ARG A 49 4.31 0.35 12.62
CA ARG A 49 4.23 1.69 13.21
C ARG A 49 3.79 1.58 14.67
N ILE A 50 4.55 2.21 15.56
CA ILE A 50 4.14 2.42 16.94
C ILE A 50 3.26 3.67 17.01
N ASN A 51 2.06 3.53 17.58
CA ASN A 51 1.21 4.66 17.91
C ASN A 51 1.89 5.52 18.98
N SER A 52 2.17 6.79 18.70
CA SER A 52 2.87 7.68 19.63
C SER A 52 2.05 8.07 20.87
N ILE A 53 0.75 7.79 20.88
CA ILE A 53 -0.16 8.09 22.00
C ILE A 53 -0.30 6.86 22.89
N THR A 54 -0.57 5.69 22.32
CA THR A 54 -0.81 4.45 23.08
C THR A 54 0.45 3.61 23.29
N ASN A 55 1.54 3.90 22.57
CA ASN A 55 2.78 3.10 22.50
C ASN A 55 2.57 1.64 22.06
N VAL A 56 1.46 1.34 21.38
CA VAL A 56 1.15 0.01 20.82
C VAL A 56 1.46 0.01 19.32
N ALA A 57 2.06 -1.07 18.82
CA ALA A 57 2.23 -1.26 17.39
C ALA A 57 0.86 -1.45 16.71
N TYR A 58 0.64 -0.85 15.55
CA TYR A 58 -0.67 -0.90 14.89
C TYR A 58 -1.17 -2.34 14.65
N LYS A 59 -0.28 -3.27 14.31
CA LYS A 59 -0.64 -4.69 14.16
C LYS A 59 -1.18 -5.35 15.45
N ASP A 60 -0.87 -4.77 16.61
CA ASP A 60 -1.21 -5.28 17.94
C ASP A 60 -2.33 -4.43 18.61
N ASP A 61 -2.88 -3.42 17.92
CA ASP A 61 -3.91 -2.52 18.46
C ASP A 61 -5.32 -3.08 18.20
N PRO A 62 -6.08 -3.49 19.24
CA PRO A 62 -7.40 -4.08 19.09
C PRO A 62 -8.46 -3.10 18.59
N THR A 63 -8.16 -1.79 18.55
CA THR A 63 -9.05 -0.76 17.97
C THR A 63 -9.17 -0.91 16.45
N ILE A 64 -8.15 -1.52 15.82
CA ILE A 64 -8.13 -1.82 14.39
C ILE A 64 -8.86 -3.13 14.17
N MET A 65 -10.01 -3.04 13.50
CA MET A 65 -10.86 -4.21 13.25
C MET A 65 -10.40 -5.00 12.03
N ALA A 66 -10.00 -4.29 10.98
CA ALA A 66 -9.57 -4.88 9.71
C ALA A 66 -8.70 -3.87 8.94
N TRP A 67 -7.90 -4.43 8.03
CA TRP A 67 -7.12 -3.68 7.06
C TRP A 67 -7.79 -3.81 5.69
N GLU A 68 -8.03 -2.68 5.03
CA GLU A 68 -8.47 -2.65 3.64
C GLU A 68 -7.23 -2.58 2.76
N LEU A 69 -7.08 -3.51 1.80
CA LEU A 69 -5.90 -3.54 0.94
C LEU A 69 -5.91 -2.34 -0.02
N ILE A 70 -7.02 -2.18 -0.75
CA ILE A 70 -7.21 -1.12 -1.75
C ILE A 70 -8.69 -0.76 -1.73
N ASN A 71 -9.00 0.53 -1.79
CA ASN A 71 -10.37 1.01 -1.89
C ASN A 71 -10.80 0.97 -3.37
N GLU A 72 -11.84 0.18 -3.67
CA GLU A 72 -12.44 0.07 -5.01
C GLU A 72 -11.43 -0.25 -6.13
N PRO A 73 -10.66 -1.35 -6.02
CA PRO A 73 -9.66 -1.70 -7.02
C PRO A 73 -10.30 -1.81 -8.41
N ARG A 74 -9.68 -1.16 -9.39
CA ARG A 74 -10.03 -1.28 -10.81
C ARG A 74 -8.83 -1.85 -11.55
N CYS A 75 -9.09 -2.67 -12.56
CA CYS A 75 -8.12 -3.14 -13.53
C CYS A 75 -8.81 -3.05 -14.89
N GLN A 76 -8.34 -2.17 -15.76
CA GLN A 76 -8.99 -1.88 -17.05
C GLN A 76 -8.26 -2.52 -18.24
N ALA A 77 -7.14 -3.19 -17.99
CA ALA A 77 -6.46 -4.04 -18.96
C ALA A 77 -7.38 -5.20 -19.38
N ASP A 78 -7.76 -5.19 -20.66
CA ASP A 78 -8.42 -6.31 -21.36
C ASP A 78 -7.45 -7.47 -21.64
#